data_AF-I3EK28-F1
#
_entry.id   AF-I3EK28-F1
#
_cell.length_a   1.000
_cell.length_b   1.000
_cell.length_c   1.000
_cell.angle_alpha   90.00
_cell.angle_beta   90.00
_cell.angle_gamma   90.00
#
_symmetry.space_group_name_H-M   'P 1'
#
loop_
_entity.id
_entity.type
_entity.pdbx_description
1 polymer ?
#
loop_
_entity_poly.entity_id
_entity_poly.type
_entity_poly.pdbx_seq_one_letter_code
_entity_poly.pdbx_strand_id
1 'polypeptide(L)'
;MLKKLRELEESRKNKRTVEETEKRNSKLPNDSRNCVVLEIIHHLSADQEKQLKESIEKRNGYLQYVYKNTIEGFSVCNLSEEAIDETLSEINTVKLNLERNTQYSLAYKQTDLPDNFYTVINSQQRLFNVKWLDSFINRYIRNGYLIKKSSLFRWYRNKYFPLQSNYTGKGVQIEILDADIGVVHKEVSGRVKIVRKYAQHPPSSHPTSIMTAAAGITTGLAKEARIVLHPVFKFGVADLSDILYVLDGISVKENKKIILLPFTGEKSAILDKSLKMFYDANIPVVVAAGNSAESACNYSPSRSKYTITVGSMSDTLYPEVWSNTGECVDTYAPGSATVGEVSEMSPAVKYRIREGTSLSAAYMAGYLAVLMQSTRVSVSEIREYLTNKLSIHLPMLLTAGESTPFVTSDFVYYSVFIDVCIVLCPILLLFWLISIYWKSNKKDPFVKHKSRKKSSV
;
A
#
# COMPACT_ATOMS: atom_id res chain seq x y z
N MET A 1 -0.78 26.21 -47.89
CA MET A 1 0.45 25.43 -48.21
C MET A 1 1.67 26.00 -47.50
N LEU A 2 2.02 27.28 -47.71
CA LEU A 2 3.14 27.97 -47.04
C LEU A 2 3.10 27.95 -45.51
N LYS A 3 1.91 28.03 -44.90
CA LYS A 3 1.73 27.94 -43.43
C LYS A 3 2.12 26.56 -42.87
N LYS A 4 1.72 25.48 -43.55
CA LYS A 4 2.08 24.09 -43.21
C LYS A 4 3.58 23.82 -43.36
N LEU A 5 4.23 24.47 -44.33
CA LEU A 5 5.68 24.37 -44.51
C LEU A 5 6.45 25.02 -43.36
N ARG A 6 6.00 26.20 -42.88
CA ARG A 6 6.61 26.87 -41.71
C ARG A 6 6.45 26.06 -40.42
N GLU A 7 5.27 25.48 -40.20
CA GLU A 7 5.01 24.60 -39.04
C GLU A 7 5.91 23.34 -39.05
N LEU A 8 6.19 22.79 -40.23
CA LEU A 8 7.11 21.65 -40.39
C LEU A 8 8.59 22.04 -40.16
N GLU A 9 8.99 23.25 -40.54
CA GLU A 9 10.34 23.77 -40.30
C GLU A 9 10.58 24.09 -38.82
N GLU A 10 9.61 24.68 -38.13
CA GLU A 10 9.68 24.92 -36.68
C GLU A 10 9.70 23.60 -35.89
N SER A 11 8.88 22.62 -36.31
CA SER A 11 8.90 21.26 -35.74
C SER A 11 10.27 20.58 -35.91
N ARG A 12 10.89 20.71 -37.09
CA ARG A 12 12.25 20.18 -37.34
C ARG A 12 13.34 20.90 -36.55
N LYS A 13 13.23 22.23 -36.37
CA LYS A 13 14.16 23.00 -35.54
C LYS A 13 14.07 22.57 -34.08
N ASN A 14 12.86 22.47 -33.52
CA ASN A 14 12.64 21.98 -32.14
C ASN A 14 13.14 20.55 -31.97
N LYS A 15 12.95 19.67 -32.97
CA LYS A 15 13.45 18.29 -32.91
C LYS A 15 14.98 18.23 -32.87
N ARG A 16 15.66 19.08 -33.64
CA ARG A 16 17.14 19.21 -33.60
C ARG A 16 17.64 19.81 -32.29
N THR A 17 16.93 20.78 -31.70
CA THR A 17 17.33 21.35 -30.39
C THR A 17 17.12 20.34 -29.27
N VAL A 18 16.06 19.53 -29.33
CA VAL A 18 15.83 18.42 -28.40
C VAL A 18 16.88 17.32 -28.58
N GLU A 19 17.22 16.92 -29.82
CA GLU A 19 18.30 15.95 -30.09
C GLU A 19 19.70 16.46 -29.69
N GLU A 20 19.98 17.75 -29.82
CA GLU A 20 21.24 18.35 -29.35
C GLU A 20 21.28 18.49 -27.82
N THR A 21 20.13 18.74 -27.17
CA THR A 21 20.01 18.75 -25.71
C THR A 21 20.06 17.33 -25.13
N GLU A 22 19.50 16.34 -25.82
CA GLU A 22 19.61 14.92 -25.51
C GLU A 22 21.04 14.41 -25.72
N LYS A 23 21.76 14.84 -26.78
CA LYS A 23 23.19 14.53 -26.96
C LYS A 23 24.11 15.21 -25.94
N ARG A 24 23.69 16.36 -25.37
CA ARG A 24 24.42 17.05 -24.30
C ARG A 24 24.13 16.43 -22.92
N ASN A 25 22.92 15.88 -22.73
CA ASN A 25 22.51 15.15 -21.52
C ASN A 25 22.84 13.63 -21.58
N SER A 26 23.14 13.07 -22.74
CA SER A 26 23.64 11.69 -22.92
C SER A 26 25.13 11.54 -22.59
N LYS A 27 25.78 12.60 -22.09
CA LYS A 27 27.14 12.57 -21.53
C LYS A 27 27.17 12.35 -20.01
N LEU A 28 26.05 11.99 -19.39
CA LEU A 28 26.08 11.36 -18.08
C LEU A 28 26.19 9.85 -18.29
N PRO A 29 27.35 9.23 -18.03
CA PRO A 29 27.53 7.81 -18.26
C PRO A 29 26.55 7.03 -17.36
N ASN A 30 25.84 6.11 -18.01
CA ASN A 30 25.01 5.07 -17.43
C ASN A 30 25.93 4.00 -16.82
N ASP A 31 26.76 4.42 -15.87
CA ASP A 31 27.72 3.57 -15.19
C ASP A 31 27.13 3.22 -13.82
N SER A 32 27.11 1.93 -13.48
CA SER A 32 26.88 1.47 -12.12
C SER A 32 28.01 2.02 -11.27
N ARG A 33 27.84 3.25 -10.77
CA ARG A 33 28.84 3.89 -9.94
C ARG A 33 28.91 3.06 -8.67
N ASN A 34 30.07 2.45 -8.42
CA ASN A 34 30.35 1.78 -7.15
C ASN A 34 30.25 2.83 -6.05
N CYS A 35 29.08 2.91 -5.44
CA CYS A 35 28.80 3.78 -4.33
C CYS A 35 28.63 2.93 -3.07
N VAL A 36 28.99 3.52 -1.94
CA VAL A 36 28.75 2.98 -0.61
C VAL A 36 28.02 4.02 0.23
N VAL A 37 27.31 3.54 1.23
CA VAL A 37 26.70 4.38 2.25
C VAL A 37 27.52 4.25 3.53
N LEU A 38 28.01 5.38 4.01
CA LEU A 38 28.76 5.49 5.26
C LEU A 38 27.87 6.17 6.29
N GLU A 39 27.53 5.46 7.35
CA GLU A 39 26.86 6.01 8.52
C GLU A 39 27.90 6.34 9.60
N ILE A 40 27.82 7.55 10.13
CA ILE A 40 28.65 8.04 11.23
C ILE A 40 27.97 7.69 12.56
N ILE A 41 28.73 7.03 13.44
CA ILE A 41 28.23 6.66 14.78
C ILE A 41 28.35 7.83 15.77
N HIS A 42 29.33 8.72 15.60
CA HIS A 42 29.58 9.87 16.45
C HIS A 42 29.77 11.14 15.63
N HIS A 43 29.06 12.21 16.00
CA HIS A 43 29.04 13.47 15.25
C HIS A 43 30.45 13.93 14.84
N LEU A 44 30.64 14.16 13.54
CA LEU A 44 31.88 14.70 13.00
C LEU A 44 31.99 16.20 13.27
N SER A 45 33.13 16.67 13.76
CA SER A 45 33.44 18.10 13.72
C SER A 45 33.54 18.60 12.26
N ALA A 46 33.33 19.89 12.04
CA ALA A 46 33.44 20.50 10.70
C ALA A 46 34.83 20.25 10.06
N ASP A 47 35.89 20.21 10.87
CA ASP A 47 37.24 19.92 10.41
C ASP A 47 37.40 18.46 9.98
N GLN A 48 36.81 17.51 10.71
CA GLN A 48 36.83 16.10 10.34
C GLN A 48 36.00 15.82 9.08
N GLU A 49 34.84 16.47 8.93
CA GLU A 49 34.03 16.37 7.70
C GLU A 49 34.81 16.93 6.49
N LYS A 50 35.57 18.01 6.68
CA LYS A 50 36.42 18.60 5.64
C LYS A 50 37.57 17.66 5.27
N GLN A 51 38.28 17.10 6.26
CA GLN A 51 39.36 16.15 6.03
C GLN A 51 38.88 14.89 5.29
N LEU A 52 37.69 14.38 5.64
CA LEU A 52 37.08 13.25 4.95
C LEU A 52 36.82 13.56 3.48
N LYS A 53 36.26 14.73 3.18
CA LYS A 53 36.02 15.18 1.79
C LYS A 53 37.31 15.27 0.99
N GLU A 54 38.33 15.91 1.56
CA GLU A 54 39.63 16.06 0.91
C GLU A 54 40.30 14.70 0.65
N SER A 55 40.22 13.75 1.59
CA SER A 55 40.79 12.41 1.43
C SER A 55 40.06 11.59 0.36
N ILE A 56 38.73 11.70 0.27
CA ILE A 56 37.91 11.08 -0.78
C ILE A 56 38.27 11.64 -2.16
N GLU A 57 38.33 12.97 -2.30
CA GLU A 57 38.65 13.64 -3.56
C GLU A 57 40.08 13.31 -4.04
N LYS A 58 41.05 13.23 -3.11
CA LYS A 58 42.44 12.83 -3.41
C LYS A 58 42.52 11.44 -4.08
N ARG A 59 41.54 10.58 -3.84
CA ARG A 59 41.46 9.22 -4.38
C ARG A 59 40.52 9.10 -5.58
N ASN A 60 40.16 10.22 -6.21
CA ASN A 60 39.19 10.31 -7.31
C ASN A 60 37.76 9.89 -6.95
N GLY A 61 37.46 9.78 -5.66
CA GLY A 61 36.10 9.59 -5.16
C GLY A 61 35.35 10.92 -5.11
N TYR A 62 34.04 10.85 -4.94
CA TYR A 62 33.24 12.03 -4.65
C TYR A 62 32.06 11.70 -3.73
N LEU A 63 31.58 12.71 -3.00
CA LEU A 63 30.36 12.61 -2.22
C LEU A 63 29.15 12.83 -3.12
N GLN A 64 28.27 11.82 -3.20
CA GLN A 64 26.98 11.96 -3.88
C GLN A 64 25.97 12.67 -2.98
N TYR A 65 25.85 12.24 -1.72
CA TYR A 65 24.89 12.79 -0.75
C TYR A 65 25.51 12.99 0.63
N VAL A 66 24.95 13.94 1.37
CA VAL A 66 25.20 14.16 2.80
C VAL A 66 23.86 13.99 3.51
N TYR A 67 23.80 13.09 4.48
CA TYR A 67 22.63 12.83 5.31
C TYR A 67 22.82 13.50 6.67
N LYS A 68 21.78 14.18 7.18
CA LYS A 68 21.88 14.96 8.43
C LYS A 68 20.74 14.73 9.42
N ASN A 69 19.59 14.27 8.94
CA ASN A 69 18.36 14.20 9.71
C ASN A 69 18.01 12.76 10.09
N THR A 70 17.87 11.86 9.11
CA THR A 70 17.48 10.45 9.36
C THR A 70 18.64 9.63 9.90
N ILE A 71 19.82 9.87 9.36
CA ILE A 71 21.12 9.37 9.78
C ILE A 71 22.14 10.50 9.59
N GLU A 72 23.25 10.44 10.31
CA GLU A 72 24.41 11.26 10.01
C GLU A 72 25.35 10.43 9.13
N GLY A 73 25.68 10.90 7.93
CA GLY A 73 26.47 10.08 7.02
C GLY A 73 26.64 10.65 5.62
N PHE A 74 27.26 9.84 4.76
CA PHE A 74 27.55 10.19 3.38
C PHE A 74 27.27 9.03 2.42
N SER A 75 26.93 9.36 1.18
CA SER A 75 27.11 8.45 0.07
C SER A 75 28.38 8.82 -0.68
N VAL A 76 29.28 7.85 -0.83
CA VAL A 76 30.57 8.03 -1.50
C VAL A 76 30.62 7.14 -2.72
N CYS A 77 31.06 7.67 -3.86
CA CYS A 77 31.09 6.97 -5.12
C CYS A 77 32.48 7.02 -5.76
N ASN A 78 32.71 6.08 -6.68
CA ASN A 78 33.93 6.00 -7.49
C ASN A 78 35.20 5.72 -6.66
N LEU A 79 35.05 4.91 -5.60
CA LEU A 79 36.14 4.37 -4.80
C LEU A 79 36.01 2.84 -4.73
N SER A 80 37.14 2.13 -4.62
CA SER A 80 37.16 0.72 -4.22
C SER A 80 36.91 0.59 -2.72
N GLU A 81 36.47 -0.60 -2.27
CA GLU A 81 36.32 -0.90 -0.83
C GLU A 81 37.65 -0.67 -0.07
N GLU A 82 38.77 -1.07 -0.66
CA GLU A 82 40.12 -0.84 -0.12
C GLU A 82 40.45 0.66 0.05
N ALA A 83 40.12 1.48 -0.96
CA ALA A 83 40.34 2.92 -0.90
C ALA A 83 39.44 3.61 0.14
N ILE A 84 38.25 3.06 0.40
CA ILE A 84 37.38 3.52 1.48
C ILE A 84 38.03 3.19 2.82
N ASP A 85 38.45 1.95 3.06
CA ASP A 85 39.09 1.55 4.32
C ASP A 85 40.35 2.38 4.61
N GLU A 86 41.18 2.65 3.60
CA GLU A 86 42.33 3.55 3.73
C GLU A 86 41.91 4.97 4.14
N THR A 87 40.89 5.52 3.47
CA THR A 87 40.32 6.84 3.78
C THR A 87 39.81 6.91 5.21
N LEU A 88 39.17 5.84 5.70
CA LEU A 88 38.66 5.77 7.06
C LEU A 88 39.79 5.63 8.09
N SER A 89 40.85 4.89 7.76
CA SER A 89 42.02 4.73 8.63
C SER A 89 42.82 6.02 8.84
N GLU A 90 42.85 6.91 7.83
CA GLU A 90 43.47 8.23 7.94
C GLU A 90 42.78 9.11 8.99
N ILE A 91 41.48 8.88 9.21
CA ILE A 91 40.62 9.67 10.09
C ILE A 91 40.37 8.85 11.37
N ASN A 92 41.49 8.50 12.01
CA ASN A 92 41.73 7.53 13.10
C ASN A 92 40.83 7.61 14.37
N THR A 93 39.73 8.35 14.34
CA THR A 93 38.80 8.63 15.44
C THR A 93 37.33 8.42 15.09
N VAL A 94 36.98 8.10 13.84
CA VAL A 94 35.57 8.01 13.41
C VAL A 94 35.13 6.56 13.35
N LYS A 95 34.17 6.19 14.20
CA LYS A 95 33.47 4.92 14.08
C LYS A 95 32.38 5.05 13.02
N LEU A 96 32.43 4.19 12.00
CA LEU A 96 31.54 4.21 10.86
C LEU A 96 30.93 2.82 10.65
N ASN A 97 29.68 2.80 10.21
CA ASN A 97 29.08 1.62 9.59
C ASN A 97 29.10 1.81 8.08
N LEU A 98 29.59 0.80 7.36
CA LEU A 98 29.60 0.78 5.90
C LEU A 98 28.55 -0.21 5.44
N GLU A 99 27.66 0.23 4.54
CA GLU A 99 26.81 -0.66 3.75
C GLU A 99 27.01 -0.40 2.26
N ARG A 100 26.97 -1.50 1.49
CA ARG A 100 26.94 -1.41 0.03
C ARG A 100 25.68 -0.69 -0.42
N ASN A 101 25.77 0.04 -1.51
CA ASN A 101 24.63 0.72 -2.11
C ASN A 101 23.73 -0.30 -2.85
N THR A 102 22.97 -1.08 -2.07
CA THR A 102 22.12 -2.15 -2.58
C THR A 102 20.91 -1.60 -3.31
N GLN A 103 20.35 -2.42 -4.20
CA GLN A 103 19.18 -2.06 -4.99
C GLN A 103 17.90 -2.58 -4.37
N TYR A 104 16.87 -1.74 -4.44
CA TYR A 104 15.51 -2.05 -4.04
C TYR A 104 14.66 -2.10 -5.29
N SER A 105 13.68 -2.99 -5.30
CA SER A 105 12.73 -3.12 -6.40
C SER A 105 11.32 -2.81 -5.93
N LEU A 106 10.52 -2.25 -6.84
CA LEU A 106 9.10 -2.05 -6.59
C LEU A 106 8.45 -3.39 -6.27
N ALA A 107 7.60 -3.44 -5.24
CA ALA A 107 6.96 -4.68 -4.79
C ALA A 107 5.77 -5.03 -5.70
N TYR A 108 6.04 -5.16 -7.00
CA TYR A 108 5.07 -5.29 -8.08
C TYR A 108 5.00 -6.73 -8.60
N LYS A 109 3.79 -7.19 -8.93
CA LYS A 109 3.58 -8.41 -9.71
C LYS A 109 2.54 -8.13 -10.79
N GLN A 110 2.82 -8.56 -12.01
CA GLN A 110 1.96 -8.29 -13.16
C GLN A 110 1.30 -9.59 -13.64
N THR A 111 0.06 -9.79 -13.21
CA THR A 111 -0.84 -10.88 -13.63
C THR A 111 -2.26 -10.33 -13.77
N ASP A 112 -3.08 -11.00 -14.60
CA ASP A 112 -4.50 -10.69 -14.74
C ASP A 112 -5.30 -11.26 -13.55
N LEU A 113 -6.24 -10.49 -13.00
CA LEU A 113 -7.12 -10.87 -11.87
C LEU A 113 -8.62 -10.81 -12.21
N PRO A 114 -9.47 -11.37 -11.32
CA PRO A 114 -10.93 -11.26 -11.37
C PRO A 114 -11.51 -9.90 -10.92
N ASP A 115 -12.75 -9.65 -11.37
CA ASP A 115 -13.52 -8.41 -11.27
C ASP A 115 -14.07 -8.03 -9.88
N ASN A 116 -13.25 -7.69 -8.88
CA ASN A 116 -13.76 -7.02 -7.67
C ASN A 116 -12.67 -6.68 -6.65
N PHE A 117 -12.70 -5.46 -6.08
CA PHE A 117 -12.79 -5.29 -4.62
C PHE A 117 -13.19 -3.88 -4.17
N TYR A 118 -14.03 -3.83 -3.14
CA TYR A 118 -14.43 -2.66 -2.35
C TYR A 118 -14.78 -3.14 -0.94
N THR A 119 -13.89 -2.92 0.03
CA THR A 119 -14.20 -3.02 1.46
C THR A 119 -13.26 -2.12 2.27
N VAL A 120 -13.59 -0.84 2.38
CA VAL A 120 -13.70 -0.24 3.71
C VAL A 120 -14.95 0.60 3.67
N ILE A 121 -15.57 0.75 4.84
CA ILE A 121 -16.34 1.90 5.30
C ILE A 121 -17.85 1.60 5.45
N ASN A 122 -18.45 1.58 6.64
CA ASN A 122 -19.75 2.24 6.96
C ASN A 122 -20.08 1.82 8.38
N SER A 123 -20.14 2.78 9.29
CA SER A 123 -20.35 2.52 10.70
C SER A 123 -21.67 3.04 11.23
N GLN A 124 -22.52 3.56 10.34
CA GLN A 124 -23.80 4.13 10.74
C GLN A 124 -25.00 3.43 10.11
N GLN A 125 -24.80 2.49 9.18
CA GLN A 125 -25.86 1.65 8.64
C GLN A 125 -25.63 0.18 8.99
N ARG A 126 -26.19 -0.24 10.13
CA ARG A 126 -26.31 -1.65 10.48
C ARG A 126 -27.55 -2.22 9.80
N LEU A 127 -27.43 -3.38 9.16
CA LEU A 127 -28.58 -4.19 8.75
C LEU A 127 -29.32 -4.70 9.99
N PHE A 128 -28.58 -5.02 11.05
CA PHE A 128 -29.11 -5.55 12.30
C PHE A 128 -28.51 -4.85 13.51
N ASN A 129 -29.34 -4.55 14.52
CA ASN A 129 -28.85 -3.99 15.79
C ASN A 129 -27.96 -4.97 16.59
N VAL A 130 -27.81 -6.21 16.14
CA VAL A 130 -26.96 -7.24 16.73
C VAL A 130 -25.62 -7.28 15.99
N LYS A 131 -24.55 -6.80 16.64
CA LYS A 131 -23.21 -6.62 16.04
C LYS A 131 -22.62 -7.89 15.41
N TRP A 132 -22.76 -9.05 16.07
CA TRP A 132 -22.24 -10.32 15.53
C TRP A 132 -23.01 -10.75 14.26
N LEU A 133 -24.34 -10.58 14.25
CA LEU A 133 -25.18 -10.95 13.10
C LEU A 133 -24.91 -10.04 11.89
N ASP A 134 -24.74 -8.74 12.14
CA ASP A 134 -24.36 -7.77 11.12
C ASP A 134 -22.97 -8.06 10.54
N SER A 135 -21.99 -8.40 11.39
CA SER A 135 -20.66 -8.83 10.98
C SER A 135 -20.68 -10.16 10.22
N PHE A 136 -21.48 -11.14 10.67
CA PHE A 136 -21.64 -12.43 10.00
C PHE A 136 -22.22 -12.25 8.59
N ILE A 137 -23.26 -11.43 8.44
CA ILE A 137 -23.89 -11.16 7.14
C ILE A 137 -22.95 -10.37 6.23
N ASN A 138 -22.23 -9.38 6.76
CA ASN A 138 -21.24 -8.63 5.97
C ASN A 138 -20.05 -9.51 5.53
N ARG A 139 -19.59 -10.44 6.39
CA ARG A 139 -18.44 -11.32 6.13
C ARG A 139 -18.77 -12.50 5.21
N TYR A 140 -19.89 -13.18 5.45
CA TYR A 140 -20.19 -14.47 4.81
C TYR A 140 -21.27 -14.38 3.72
N ILE A 141 -22.19 -13.42 3.81
CA ILE A 141 -23.28 -13.27 2.82
C ILE A 141 -22.92 -12.17 1.81
N ARG A 142 -22.61 -10.96 2.27
CA ARG A 142 -22.26 -9.82 1.41
C ARG A 142 -20.91 -10.00 0.71
N ASN A 143 -19.96 -10.66 1.40
CA ASN A 143 -18.64 -11.04 0.86
C ASN A 143 -18.53 -12.56 0.63
N GLY A 144 -19.65 -13.27 0.47
CA GLY A 144 -19.66 -14.70 0.11
C GLY A 144 -19.43 -14.91 -1.39
N TYR A 145 -18.59 -15.88 -1.75
CA TYR A 145 -18.19 -16.18 -3.14
C TYR A 145 -19.39 -16.34 -4.12
N LEU A 146 -20.48 -16.99 -3.68
CA LEU A 146 -21.68 -17.24 -4.48
C LEU A 146 -22.49 -15.97 -4.80
N ILE A 147 -22.45 -14.99 -3.90
CA ILE A 147 -23.23 -13.75 -3.99
C ILE A 147 -22.41 -12.64 -4.70
N LYS A 148 -21.07 -12.71 -4.63
CA LYS A 148 -20.12 -11.79 -5.29
C LYS A 148 -20.26 -11.75 -6.82
N LYS A 149 -20.52 -12.89 -7.47
CA LYS A 149 -20.58 -12.98 -8.95
C LYS A 149 -21.87 -12.41 -9.55
N SER A 150 -22.95 -12.29 -8.78
CA SER A 150 -24.22 -11.76 -9.27
C SER A 150 -24.16 -10.24 -9.46
N SER A 151 -24.33 -9.78 -10.70
CA SER A 151 -24.41 -8.34 -11.05
C SER A 151 -25.57 -7.63 -10.33
N LEU A 152 -26.70 -8.32 -10.15
CA LEU A 152 -27.88 -7.82 -9.44
C LEU A 152 -27.58 -7.54 -7.96
N PHE A 153 -26.91 -8.48 -7.29
CA PHE A 153 -26.58 -8.31 -5.87
C PHE A 153 -25.48 -7.27 -5.66
N ARG A 154 -24.56 -7.15 -6.62
CA ARG A 154 -23.54 -6.08 -6.64
C ARG A 154 -24.17 -4.70 -6.72
N TRP A 155 -25.14 -4.51 -7.62
CA TRP A 155 -25.92 -3.28 -7.76
C TRP A 155 -26.75 -2.98 -6.51
N TYR A 156 -27.48 -3.98 -5.99
CA TYR A 156 -28.31 -3.83 -4.79
C TYR A 156 -27.48 -3.41 -3.57
N ARG A 157 -26.35 -4.08 -3.33
CA ARG A 157 -25.38 -3.73 -2.27
C ARG A 157 -24.88 -2.29 -2.40
N ASN A 158 -24.46 -1.88 -3.59
CA ASN A 158 -23.92 -0.54 -3.81
C ASN A 158 -25.00 0.55 -3.67
N LYS A 159 -26.24 0.24 -4.04
CA LYS A 159 -27.36 1.17 -3.99
C LYS A 159 -27.94 1.36 -2.58
N TYR A 160 -28.03 0.28 -1.80
CA TYR A 160 -28.72 0.31 -0.51
C TYR A 160 -27.81 0.18 0.72
N PHE A 161 -26.55 -0.26 0.55
CA PHE A 161 -25.55 -0.37 1.63
C PHE A 161 -24.20 0.23 1.20
N PRO A 162 -24.18 1.50 0.76
CA PRO A 162 -22.96 2.12 0.27
C PRO A 162 -21.94 2.16 1.39
N LEU A 163 -20.70 1.84 1.05
CA LEU A 163 -19.62 1.91 2.01
C LEU A 163 -19.20 3.40 2.18
N GLN A 164 -19.75 4.13 3.17
CA GLN A 164 -19.55 5.58 3.34
C GLN A 164 -19.06 6.01 4.73
N SER A 165 -17.99 6.82 4.73
CA SER A 165 -17.16 7.14 5.90
C SER A 165 -17.35 8.61 6.03
N ASN A 166 -17.61 9.06 7.25
CA ASN A 166 -17.60 10.48 7.52
C ASN A 166 -16.16 11.05 7.44
N TYR A 167 -15.14 10.17 7.41
CA TYR A 167 -13.74 10.51 7.25
C TYR A 167 -13.20 10.01 5.91
N THR A 168 -12.62 10.92 5.15
CA THR A 168 -12.12 10.77 3.79
C THR A 168 -10.59 10.84 3.71
N GLY A 169 -9.90 10.95 4.85
CA GLY A 169 -8.47 11.25 4.93
C GLY A 169 -8.15 12.74 4.75
N LYS A 170 -9.16 13.62 4.80
CA LYS A 170 -8.99 15.05 4.64
C LYS A 170 -8.01 15.62 5.68
N GLY A 171 -7.05 16.41 5.21
CA GLY A 171 -6.02 17.02 6.05
C GLY A 171 -4.86 16.09 6.40
N VAL A 172 -4.85 14.85 5.88
CA VAL A 172 -3.72 13.93 5.98
C VAL A 172 -2.93 13.93 4.67
N GLN A 173 -1.60 13.89 4.78
CA GLN A 173 -0.67 13.81 3.66
C GLN A 173 -0.03 12.41 3.61
N ILE A 174 0.01 11.81 2.43
CA ILE A 174 0.70 10.54 2.17
C ILE A 174 1.95 10.85 1.32
N GLU A 175 3.13 10.72 1.92
CA GLU A 175 4.41 10.77 1.21
C GLU A 175 4.66 9.39 0.58
N ILE A 176 4.90 9.33 -0.72
CA ILE A 176 5.09 8.07 -1.46
C ILE A 176 6.46 8.12 -2.13
N LEU A 177 7.33 7.15 -1.83
CA LEU A 177 8.61 6.97 -2.52
C LEU A 177 8.46 5.87 -3.57
N ASP A 178 8.55 6.23 -4.85
CA ASP A 178 8.25 5.31 -5.96
C ASP A 178 8.94 5.80 -7.25
N ALA A 179 8.56 5.29 -8.42
CA ALA A 179 9.00 5.81 -9.72
C ALA A 179 8.32 7.14 -10.09
N ASP A 180 8.78 7.77 -11.16
CA ASP A 180 8.15 8.97 -11.70
C ASP A 180 6.85 8.64 -12.47
N ILE A 181 5.98 9.63 -12.65
CA ILE A 181 4.79 9.57 -13.48
C ILE A 181 4.86 10.57 -14.64
N GLY A 182 4.32 10.17 -15.78
CA GLY A 182 4.18 11.08 -16.93
C GLY A 182 3.00 12.04 -16.75
N VAL A 183 1.84 11.49 -16.35
CA VAL A 183 0.58 12.25 -16.20
C VAL A 183 -0.11 11.83 -14.91
N VAL A 184 -0.74 12.79 -14.23
CA VAL A 184 -1.55 12.53 -13.03
C VAL A 184 -2.91 11.98 -13.44
N HIS A 185 -3.26 10.78 -12.97
CA HIS A 185 -4.55 10.14 -13.24
C HIS A 185 -5.71 10.92 -12.58
N LYS A 186 -6.88 10.96 -13.25
CA LYS A 186 -8.07 11.71 -12.76
C LYS A 186 -8.51 11.33 -11.34
N GLU A 187 -8.25 10.08 -10.94
CA GLU A 187 -8.56 9.56 -9.60
C GLU A 187 -7.92 10.38 -8.47
N VAL A 188 -6.77 11.00 -8.74
CA VAL A 188 -5.98 11.76 -7.75
C VAL A 188 -5.66 13.19 -8.20
N SER A 189 -6.30 13.64 -9.29
CA SER A 189 -6.07 14.98 -9.83
C SER A 189 -6.38 16.08 -8.81
N GLY A 190 -5.55 17.13 -8.81
CA GLY A 190 -5.64 18.24 -7.87
C GLY A 190 -5.16 17.94 -6.44
N ARG A 191 -4.74 16.70 -6.14
CA ARG A 191 -4.29 16.29 -4.80
C ARG A 191 -2.87 15.73 -4.75
N VAL A 192 -2.18 15.65 -5.89
CA VAL A 192 -0.81 15.16 -5.99
C VAL A 192 0.17 16.32 -6.18
N LYS A 193 1.21 16.36 -5.35
CA LYS A 193 2.42 17.15 -5.56
C LYS A 193 3.56 16.20 -5.89
N ILE A 194 4.33 16.47 -6.94
CA ILE A 194 5.49 15.65 -7.32
C ILE A 194 6.76 16.42 -6.98
N VAL A 195 7.65 15.82 -6.20
CA VAL A 195 8.92 16.42 -5.77
C VAL A 195 10.06 15.81 -6.58
N ARG A 196 10.29 16.36 -7.78
CA ARG A 196 11.41 15.94 -8.64
C ARG A 196 12.69 16.68 -8.24
N LYS A 197 13.33 16.21 -7.17
CA LYS A 197 14.69 16.65 -6.82
C LYS A 197 15.78 15.91 -7.62
N TYR A 198 15.43 14.80 -8.27
CA TYR A 198 16.29 14.00 -9.14
C TYR A 198 16.08 14.32 -10.63
N ALA A 199 16.98 13.79 -11.47
CA ALA A 199 16.80 13.79 -12.92
C ALA A 199 15.42 13.22 -13.31
N GLN A 200 14.87 13.66 -14.43
CA GLN A 200 13.61 13.11 -14.95
C GLN A 200 13.80 11.62 -15.21
N HIS A 201 13.14 10.79 -14.42
CA HIS A 201 13.15 9.35 -14.61
C HIS A 201 12.09 8.97 -15.63
N PRO A 202 12.31 7.91 -16.42
CA PRO A 202 11.26 7.41 -17.31
C PRO A 202 10.01 7.13 -16.47
N PRO A 203 8.84 7.59 -16.92
CA PRO A 203 7.61 7.42 -16.17
C PRO A 203 7.28 5.94 -16.05
N SER A 204 6.62 5.57 -14.96
CA SER A 204 6.12 4.22 -14.70
C SER A 204 4.64 4.26 -14.33
N SER A 205 3.95 3.14 -14.56
CA SER A 205 2.55 2.98 -14.16
C SER A 205 2.36 2.57 -12.69
N HIS A 206 3.41 2.06 -12.04
CA HIS A 206 3.40 1.66 -10.63
C HIS A 206 2.96 2.77 -9.66
N PRO A 207 3.60 3.95 -9.62
CA PRO A 207 3.21 5.04 -8.71
C PRO A 207 1.75 5.47 -8.88
N THR A 208 1.23 5.44 -10.11
CA THR A 208 -0.19 5.73 -10.36
C THR A 208 -1.11 4.70 -9.68
N SER A 209 -0.76 3.41 -9.78
CA SER A 209 -1.49 2.33 -9.13
C SER A 209 -1.53 2.52 -7.61
N ILE A 210 -0.37 2.82 -7.01
CA ILE A 210 -0.23 3.06 -5.56
C ILE A 210 -1.05 4.29 -5.11
N MET A 211 -0.92 5.41 -5.81
CA MET A 211 -1.66 6.63 -5.50
C MET A 211 -3.18 6.43 -5.57
N THR A 212 -3.65 5.73 -6.59
CA THR A 212 -5.09 5.51 -6.79
C THR A 212 -5.66 4.45 -5.82
N ALA A 213 -4.88 3.48 -5.38
CA ALA A 213 -5.25 2.56 -4.30
C ALA A 213 -5.31 3.26 -2.94
N ALA A 214 -4.35 4.13 -2.63
CA ALA A 214 -4.33 4.85 -1.35
C ALA A 214 -5.46 5.90 -1.28
N ALA A 215 -5.55 6.75 -2.30
CA ALA A 215 -6.33 8.00 -2.23
C ALA A 215 -7.17 8.30 -3.48
N GLY A 216 -7.43 7.33 -4.37
CA GLY A 216 -8.35 7.54 -5.50
C GLY A 216 -9.77 7.90 -5.05
N ILE A 217 -10.45 8.79 -5.78
CA ILE A 217 -11.85 9.19 -5.50
C ILE A 217 -12.83 8.01 -5.60
N THR A 218 -12.53 7.05 -6.49
CA THR A 218 -13.32 5.85 -6.74
C THR A 218 -12.64 4.63 -6.13
N THR A 219 -11.35 4.42 -6.43
CA THR A 219 -10.64 3.16 -6.11
C THR A 219 -9.95 3.17 -4.75
N GLY A 220 -9.76 4.34 -4.15
CA GLY A 220 -8.99 4.48 -2.92
C GLY A 220 -9.83 4.69 -1.67
N LEU A 221 -9.17 4.58 -0.52
CA LEU A 221 -9.81 4.72 0.79
C LEU A 221 -9.79 6.19 1.26
N ALA A 222 -8.65 6.85 1.15
CA ALA A 222 -8.45 8.22 1.60
C ALA A 222 -8.77 9.24 0.50
N LYS A 223 -10.04 9.31 0.10
CA LYS A 223 -10.53 10.07 -1.06
C LYS A 223 -10.14 11.56 -1.08
N GLU A 224 -9.94 12.19 0.08
CA GLU A 224 -9.55 13.60 0.21
C GLU A 224 -8.14 13.79 0.82
N ALA A 225 -7.36 12.71 0.99
CA ALA A 225 -5.96 12.85 1.36
C ALA A 225 -5.15 13.51 0.24
N ARG A 226 -4.11 14.25 0.65
CA ARG A 226 -3.10 14.80 -0.27
C ARG A 226 -1.99 13.80 -0.44
N ILE A 227 -1.43 13.72 -1.64
CA ILE A 227 -0.29 12.88 -1.96
C ILE A 227 0.91 13.77 -2.27
N VAL A 228 2.06 13.39 -1.76
CA VAL A 228 3.35 13.90 -2.21
C VAL A 228 4.15 12.72 -2.74
N LEU A 229 4.39 12.69 -4.05
CA LEU A 229 5.19 11.66 -4.71
C LEU A 229 6.65 12.13 -4.77
N HIS A 230 7.56 11.26 -4.35
CA HIS A 230 9.00 11.42 -4.46
C HIS A 230 9.56 10.38 -5.43
N PRO A 231 9.78 10.74 -6.70
CA PRO A 231 10.38 9.84 -7.67
C PRO A 231 11.82 9.51 -7.31
N VAL A 232 12.09 8.25 -6.98
CA VAL A 232 13.40 7.72 -6.61
C VAL A 232 13.78 6.47 -7.41
N PHE A 233 12.80 5.78 -8.02
CA PHE A 233 13.05 4.59 -8.85
C PHE A 233 13.28 4.94 -10.31
N LYS A 234 14.31 4.32 -10.90
CA LYS A 234 14.66 4.37 -12.32
C LYS A 234 14.64 2.95 -12.88
N PHE A 235 13.84 2.72 -13.92
CA PHE A 235 13.66 1.38 -14.52
C PHE A 235 13.26 0.29 -13.51
N GLY A 236 12.45 0.66 -12.50
CA GLY A 236 11.94 -0.28 -11.49
C GLY A 236 12.88 -0.59 -10.34
N VAL A 237 14.08 0.00 -10.32
CA VAL A 237 15.04 -0.11 -9.21
C VAL A 237 15.40 1.24 -8.62
N ALA A 238 15.74 1.28 -7.34
CA ALA A 238 16.31 2.44 -6.66
C ALA A 238 17.48 2.00 -5.79
N ASP A 239 18.51 2.83 -5.74
CA ASP A 239 19.67 2.59 -4.90
C ASP A 239 19.38 3.03 -3.45
N LEU A 240 19.99 2.34 -2.48
CA LEU A 240 19.88 2.67 -1.05
C LEU A 240 20.16 4.15 -0.77
N SER A 241 21.23 4.69 -1.36
CA SER A 241 21.66 6.08 -1.20
C SER A 241 20.59 7.08 -1.65
N ASP A 242 19.94 6.82 -2.79
CA ASP A 242 18.85 7.66 -3.28
C ASP A 242 17.64 7.61 -2.34
N ILE A 243 17.26 6.42 -1.86
CA ILE A 243 16.16 6.24 -0.89
C ILE A 243 16.44 7.04 0.38
N LEU A 244 17.64 6.90 0.95
CA LEU A 244 18.06 7.62 2.15
C LEU A 244 18.04 9.12 1.95
N TYR A 245 18.48 9.63 0.79
CA TYR A 245 18.45 11.06 0.49
C TYR A 245 17.03 11.62 0.44
N VAL A 246 16.06 10.88 -0.12
CA VAL A 246 14.65 11.30 -0.05
C VAL A 246 14.17 11.34 1.38
N LEU A 247 14.37 10.26 2.13
CA LEU A 247 13.91 10.14 3.51
C LEU A 247 14.49 11.28 4.37
N ASP A 248 15.77 11.59 4.20
CA ASP A 248 16.45 12.69 4.90
C ASP A 248 15.81 14.06 4.63
N GLY A 249 15.26 14.24 3.42
CA GLY A 249 14.57 15.46 3.01
C GLY A 249 13.11 15.58 3.47
N ILE A 250 12.50 14.52 4.01
CA ILE A 250 11.11 14.56 4.47
C ILE A 250 11.05 15.21 5.86
N SER A 251 10.38 16.35 5.93
CA SER A 251 10.18 17.05 7.21
C SER A 251 9.26 16.25 8.15
N VAL A 252 9.66 16.18 9.41
CA VAL A 252 8.82 15.68 10.52
C VAL A 252 7.97 16.78 11.18
N LYS A 253 8.12 18.04 10.74
CA LYS A 253 7.36 19.16 11.29
C LYS A 253 6.01 19.29 10.61
N GLU A 254 4.98 19.45 11.43
CA GLU A 254 3.61 19.85 11.09
C GLU A 254 2.89 18.97 10.04
N ASN A 255 1.57 18.84 10.21
CA ASN A 255 0.64 18.02 9.42
C ASN A 255 0.59 16.53 9.79
N LYS A 256 -0.62 15.98 9.79
CA LYS A 256 -0.86 14.53 9.87
C LYS A 256 -0.29 13.90 8.61
N LYS A 257 0.69 13.02 8.77
CA LYS A 257 1.48 12.47 7.67
C LYS A 257 1.63 10.97 7.81
N ILE A 258 1.66 10.28 6.68
CA ILE A 258 2.02 8.87 6.55
C ILE A 258 3.09 8.77 5.46
N ILE A 259 4.12 7.95 5.69
CA ILE A 259 5.12 7.62 4.68
C ILE A 259 4.80 6.22 4.15
N LEU A 260 4.72 6.07 2.84
CA LEU A 260 4.47 4.81 2.16
C LEU A 260 5.69 4.43 1.35
N LEU A 261 6.26 3.26 1.66
CA LEU A 261 7.39 2.64 0.95
C LEU A 261 6.89 1.35 0.27
N PRO A 262 6.34 1.43 -0.95
CA PRO A 262 5.71 0.32 -1.67
C PRO A 262 6.76 -0.56 -2.41
N PHE A 263 7.89 -0.81 -1.77
CA PHE A 263 9.04 -1.52 -2.34
C PHE A 263 9.75 -2.37 -1.28
N THR A 264 10.65 -3.24 -1.74
CA THR A 264 11.43 -4.16 -0.91
C THR A 264 12.79 -4.39 -1.56
N GLY A 265 13.81 -4.68 -0.77
CA GLY A 265 15.15 -5.01 -1.23
C GLY A 265 15.93 -5.79 -0.18
N GLU A 266 17.23 -5.89 -0.40
CA GLU A 266 18.13 -6.56 0.54
C GLU A 266 18.08 -5.95 1.95
N LYS A 267 18.49 -6.73 2.95
CA LYS A 267 18.60 -6.25 4.34
C LYS A 267 19.53 -5.04 4.43
N SER A 268 19.07 -3.98 5.07
CA SER A 268 19.89 -2.80 5.35
C SER A 268 19.59 -2.28 6.76
N ALA A 269 20.60 -2.33 7.62
CA ALA A 269 20.52 -1.76 8.95
C ALA A 269 20.46 -0.23 8.89
N ILE A 270 21.16 0.39 7.94
CA ILE A 270 21.13 1.86 7.76
C ILE A 270 19.73 2.31 7.32
N LEU A 271 19.10 1.62 6.35
CA LEU A 271 17.71 1.92 5.97
C LEU A 271 16.77 1.75 7.16
N ASP A 272 16.83 0.62 7.86
CA ASP A 272 15.94 0.37 8.99
C ASP A 272 16.08 1.45 10.08
N LYS A 273 17.32 1.85 10.39
CA LYS A 273 17.62 2.88 11.40
C LYS A 273 17.15 4.26 10.96
N SER A 274 17.27 4.60 9.67
CA SER A 274 16.80 5.88 9.12
C SER A 274 15.29 6.12 9.37
N LEU A 275 14.51 5.04 9.48
CA LEU A 275 13.06 5.10 9.73
C LEU A 275 12.70 5.41 11.18
N LYS A 276 13.66 5.27 12.11
CA LYS A 276 13.46 5.56 13.53
C LYS A 276 13.02 7.01 13.76
N MET A 277 13.58 7.96 13.00
CA MET A 277 13.23 9.38 13.12
C MET A 277 11.72 9.61 12.95
N PHE A 278 11.09 8.93 11.99
CA PHE A 278 9.66 9.06 11.75
C PHE A 278 8.83 8.38 12.84
N TYR A 279 9.27 7.21 13.31
CA TYR A 279 8.64 6.52 14.43
C TYR A 279 8.65 7.39 15.71
N ASP A 280 9.80 7.97 16.05
CA ASP A 280 9.95 8.85 17.22
C ASP A 280 9.11 10.13 17.07
N ALA A 281 8.94 10.63 15.85
CA ALA A 281 8.08 11.76 15.53
C ALA A 281 6.58 11.38 15.41
N ASN A 282 6.23 10.13 15.69
CA ASN A 282 4.87 9.60 15.59
C ASN A 282 4.25 9.70 14.18
N ILE A 283 5.07 9.50 13.14
CA ILE A 283 4.68 9.45 11.74
C ILE A 283 4.68 7.97 11.30
N PRO A 284 3.52 7.37 10.97
CA PRO A 284 3.46 6.00 10.50
C PRO A 284 4.23 5.82 9.19
N VAL A 285 5.12 4.83 9.16
CA VAL A 285 5.78 4.36 7.93
C VAL A 285 5.17 3.03 7.54
N VAL A 286 4.42 2.99 6.45
CA VAL A 286 3.76 1.78 5.93
C VAL A 286 4.62 1.20 4.81
N VAL A 287 4.90 -0.10 4.87
CA VAL A 287 5.82 -0.75 3.93
C VAL A 287 5.24 -2.04 3.37
N ALA A 288 5.62 -2.38 2.14
CA ALA A 288 5.28 -3.65 1.52
C ALA A 288 6.08 -4.80 2.15
N ALA A 289 5.43 -5.94 2.45
CA ALA A 289 6.15 -7.11 2.98
C ALA A 289 7.09 -7.78 1.95
N GLY A 290 6.79 -7.62 0.66
CA GLY A 290 7.49 -8.23 -0.47
C GLY A 290 6.76 -9.42 -1.09
N ASN A 291 7.20 -9.84 -2.29
CA ASN A 291 6.46 -10.76 -3.16
C ASN A 291 7.24 -12.05 -3.49
N SER A 292 8.10 -12.51 -2.58
CA SER A 292 9.01 -13.63 -2.80
C SER A 292 8.53 -14.95 -2.17
N ALA A 293 7.34 -14.97 -1.55
CA ALA A 293 6.85 -16.11 -0.75
C ALA A 293 7.82 -16.52 0.39
N GLU A 294 8.56 -15.57 0.93
CA GLU A 294 9.57 -15.77 1.97
C GLU A 294 9.21 -15.07 3.28
N SER A 295 10.08 -15.19 4.29
CA SER A 295 9.96 -14.37 5.50
C SER A 295 10.18 -12.89 5.17
N ALA A 296 9.25 -12.02 5.54
CA ALA A 296 9.41 -10.57 5.42
C ALA A 296 10.60 -10.03 6.24
N CYS A 297 11.06 -10.80 7.25
CA CYS A 297 12.26 -10.50 8.01
C CYS A 297 13.54 -10.61 7.18
N ASN A 298 13.48 -11.23 5.99
CA ASN A 298 14.61 -11.36 5.08
C ASN A 298 14.91 -10.10 4.28
N TYR A 299 14.07 -9.06 4.36
CA TYR A 299 14.13 -7.89 3.49
C TYR A 299 14.02 -6.60 4.29
N SER A 300 14.51 -5.50 3.73
CA SER A 300 14.26 -4.15 4.21
C SER A 300 13.43 -3.37 3.18
N PRO A 301 12.59 -2.42 3.58
CA PRO A 301 12.33 -1.99 4.97
C PRO A 301 11.36 -2.89 5.76
N SER A 302 10.86 -3.99 5.18
CA SER A 302 9.82 -4.84 5.77
C SER A 302 10.17 -5.46 7.13
N ARG A 303 11.45 -5.71 7.42
CA ARG A 303 11.89 -6.21 8.73
C ARG A 303 11.97 -5.16 9.83
N SER A 304 11.87 -3.87 9.48
CA SER A 304 12.12 -2.79 10.44
C SER A 304 11.04 -2.75 11.52
N LYS A 305 11.45 -2.71 12.79
CA LYS A 305 10.53 -2.50 13.92
C LYS A 305 9.97 -1.07 14.01
N TYR A 306 10.35 -0.19 13.08
CA TYR A 306 9.85 1.19 13.01
C TYR A 306 8.76 1.35 11.93
N THR A 307 8.40 0.27 11.22
CA THR A 307 7.40 0.28 10.14
C THR A 307 6.16 -0.52 10.48
N ILE A 308 5.07 -0.25 9.77
CA ILE A 308 3.89 -1.10 9.67
C ILE A 308 4.04 -1.90 8.38
N THR A 309 4.41 -3.17 8.51
CA THR A 309 4.68 -4.05 7.37
C THR A 309 3.42 -4.79 6.97
N VAL A 310 3.06 -4.67 5.69
CA VAL A 310 1.78 -5.13 5.17
C VAL A 310 1.95 -6.23 4.14
N GLY A 311 1.46 -7.42 4.47
CA GLY A 311 1.35 -8.56 3.55
C GLY A 311 0.10 -8.47 2.66
N SER A 312 0.07 -9.30 1.61
CA SER A 312 -1.07 -9.39 0.71
C SER A 312 -1.98 -10.56 1.08
N MET A 313 -3.29 -10.31 1.11
CA MET A 313 -4.31 -11.34 1.24
C MET A 313 -5.20 -11.44 0.00
N SER A 314 -5.68 -12.64 -0.27
CA SER A 314 -6.65 -12.97 -1.30
C SER A 314 -8.09 -12.69 -0.85
N ASP A 315 -9.03 -12.85 -1.79
CA ASP A 315 -10.47 -12.70 -1.53
C ASP A 315 -11.07 -13.79 -0.63
N THR A 316 -10.31 -14.87 -0.38
CA THR A 316 -10.64 -15.95 0.55
C THR A 316 -10.05 -15.71 1.95
N LEU A 317 -9.48 -14.52 2.19
CA LEU A 317 -8.85 -14.10 3.45
C LEU A 317 -7.61 -14.91 3.84
N TYR A 318 -6.96 -15.53 2.87
CA TYR A 318 -5.67 -16.19 3.06
C TYR A 318 -4.55 -15.30 2.52
N PRO A 319 -3.34 -15.35 3.10
CA PRO A 319 -2.17 -14.75 2.48
C PRO A 319 -2.04 -15.22 1.03
N GLU A 320 -1.75 -14.29 0.12
CA GLU A 320 -1.45 -14.64 -1.26
C GLU A 320 -0.20 -15.52 -1.29
N VAL A 321 -0.18 -16.52 -2.17
CA VAL A 321 0.93 -17.51 -2.26
C VAL A 321 2.28 -16.89 -2.56
N TRP A 322 2.28 -15.68 -3.13
CA TRP A 322 3.47 -14.90 -3.44
C TRP A 322 3.81 -13.87 -2.38
N SER A 323 2.92 -13.57 -1.43
CA SER A 323 3.20 -12.60 -0.36
C SER A 323 4.29 -13.14 0.55
N ASN A 324 5.24 -12.28 0.91
CA ASN A 324 6.07 -12.55 2.08
C ASN A 324 5.20 -12.58 3.34
N THR A 325 5.63 -13.39 4.32
CA THR A 325 4.89 -13.68 5.56
C THR A 325 5.85 -13.70 6.77
N GLY A 326 5.36 -14.10 7.95
CA GLY A 326 6.18 -14.26 9.16
C GLY A 326 6.05 -13.12 10.17
N GLU A 327 6.85 -13.18 11.24
CA GLU A 327 6.72 -12.31 12.41
C GLU A 327 6.95 -10.81 12.13
N CYS A 328 7.69 -10.48 11.07
CA CYS A 328 7.89 -9.09 10.66
C CYS A 328 6.70 -8.49 9.90
N VAL A 329 5.64 -9.26 9.63
CA VAL A 329 4.40 -8.75 9.04
C VAL A 329 3.44 -8.36 10.17
N ASP A 330 3.09 -7.08 10.25
CA ASP A 330 2.16 -6.57 11.25
C ASP A 330 0.70 -6.91 10.90
N THR A 331 0.35 -6.85 9.61
CA THR A 331 -1.02 -7.03 9.15
C THR A 331 -1.07 -7.37 7.66
N TYR A 332 -2.25 -7.74 7.17
CA TYR A 332 -2.50 -7.99 5.76
C TYR A 332 -3.54 -7.02 5.22
N ALA A 333 -3.42 -6.68 3.94
CA ALA A 333 -4.43 -5.93 3.18
C ALA A 333 -4.62 -6.56 1.79
N PRO A 334 -5.75 -6.31 1.10
CA PRO A 334 -5.95 -6.79 -0.26
C PRO A 334 -4.81 -6.31 -1.16
N GLY A 335 -4.08 -7.24 -1.77
CA GLY A 335 -3.00 -6.90 -2.70
C GLY A 335 -3.37 -7.13 -4.16
N SER A 336 -4.65 -7.39 -4.44
CA SER A 336 -5.22 -7.62 -5.76
C SER A 336 -6.40 -6.67 -5.95
N ALA A 337 -6.30 -5.72 -6.88
CA ALA A 337 -7.37 -4.72 -7.07
C ALA A 337 -7.38 -4.08 -8.46
N THR A 338 -8.55 -3.55 -8.85
CA THR A 338 -8.68 -2.62 -9.98
C THR A 338 -8.30 -1.22 -9.52
N VAL A 339 -7.24 -0.68 -10.10
CA VAL A 339 -6.66 0.62 -9.79
C VAL A 339 -6.57 1.49 -11.04
N GLY A 340 -6.40 2.80 -10.85
CA GLY A 340 -6.12 3.69 -11.96
C GLY A 340 -4.73 3.43 -12.52
N GLU A 341 -4.60 3.50 -13.83
CA GLU A 341 -3.35 3.33 -14.54
C GLU A 341 -3.22 4.37 -15.65
N VAL A 342 -2.01 4.89 -15.81
CA VAL A 342 -1.60 5.66 -16.99
C VAL A 342 -0.53 4.85 -17.71
N SER A 343 -0.73 4.62 -19.00
CA SER A 343 0.27 3.96 -19.83
C SER A 343 1.39 4.95 -20.16
N GLU A 344 2.63 4.48 -20.14
CA GLU A 344 3.82 5.26 -20.54
C GLU A 344 3.71 5.82 -21.97
N MET A 345 2.93 5.16 -22.84
CA MET A 345 2.77 5.52 -24.25
C MET A 345 1.43 6.21 -24.58
N SER A 346 0.53 6.37 -23.60
CA SER A 346 -0.76 7.00 -23.84
C SER A 346 -1.31 7.68 -22.58
N PRO A 347 -1.65 8.98 -22.63
CA PRO A 347 -2.27 9.69 -21.52
C PRO A 347 -3.73 9.25 -21.27
N ALA A 348 -4.21 8.23 -21.99
CA ALA A 348 -5.52 7.66 -21.76
C ALA A 348 -5.60 7.08 -20.34
N VAL A 349 -6.39 7.73 -19.51
CA VAL A 349 -6.81 7.31 -18.18
C VAL A 349 -7.53 5.96 -18.28
N LYS A 350 -6.89 4.89 -17.80
CA LYS A 350 -7.43 3.52 -17.83
C LYS A 350 -7.52 2.98 -16.41
N TYR A 351 -8.37 1.98 -16.22
CA TYR A 351 -8.33 1.16 -15.03
C TYR A 351 -7.76 -0.19 -15.41
N ARG A 352 -6.89 -0.71 -14.56
CA ARG A 352 -6.33 -2.04 -14.70
C ARG A 352 -6.25 -2.72 -13.37
N ILE A 353 -6.28 -4.02 -13.49
CA ILE A 353 -6.13 -4.94 -12.41
C ILE A 353 -4.65 -5.13 -12.14
N ARG A 354 -4.24 -5.05 -10.86
CA ARG A 354 -2.85 -5.14 -10.42
C ARG A 354 -2.71 -5.96 -9.14
N GLU A 355 -1.53 -6.56 -8.98
CA GLU A 355 -1.16 -7.35 -7.81
C GLU A 355 0.14 -6.86 -7.15
N GLY A 356 0.23 -6.99 -5.84
CA GLY A 356 1.45 -6.81 -5.09
C GLY A 356 1.22 -6.40 -3.64
N THR A 357 2.18 -6.70 -2.77
CA THR A 357 2.20 -6.16 -1.40
C THR A 357 2.36 -4.64 -1.40
N SER A 358 2.83 -4.03 -2.49
CA SER A 358 2.80 -2.58 -2.70
C SER A 358 1.37 -2.01 -2.65
N LEU A 359 0.39 -2.70 -3.25
CA LEU A 359 -1.02 -2.31 -3.20
C LEU A 359 -1.61 -2.51 -1.81
N SER A 360 -1.27 -3.62 -1.15
CA SER A 360 -1.67 -3.86 0.24
C SER A 360 -1.20 -2.72 1.15
N ALA A 361 0.08 -2.34 1.04
CA ALA A 361 0.65 -1.21 1.77
C ALA A 361 -0.06 0.12 1.41
N ALA A 362 -0.41 0.34 0.14
CA ALA A 362 -1.15 1.53 -0.29
C ALA A 362 -2.54 1.61 0.33
N TYR A 363 -3.29 0.50 0.35
CA TYR A 363 -4.58 0.45 1.01
C TYR A 363 -4.46 0.68 2.51
N MET A 364 -3.46 0.09 3.17
CA MET A 364 -3.22 0.34 4.59
C MET A 364 -2.89 1.82 4.85
N ALA A 365 -2.05 2.46 4.03
CA ALA A 365 -1.78 3.89 4.14
C ALA A 365 -3.05 4.74 3.96
N GLY A 366 -3.93 4.37 3.02
CA GLY A 366 -5.24 5.01 2.85
C GLY A 366 -6.15 4.82 4.07
N TYR A 367 -6.19 3.62 4.64
CA TYR A 367 -6.94 3.33 5.87
C TYR A 367 -6.43 4.17 7.05
N LEU A 368 -5.12 4.20 7.27
CA LEU A 368 -4.52 5.01 8.32
C LEU A 368 -4.78 6.50 8.10
N ALA A 369 -4.81 6.99 6.86
CA ALA A 369 -5.15 8.39 6.58
C ALA A 369 -6.59 8.71 7.00
N VAL A 370 -7.54 7.81 6.72
CA VAL A 370 -8.92 7.92 7.18
C VAL A 370 -9.00 7.93 8.71
N LEU A 371 -8.29 7.02 9.37
CA LEU A 371 -8.21 6.91 10.84
C LEU A 371 -7.63 8.18 11.49
N MET A 372 -6.53 8.68 10.94
CA MET A 372 -5.82 9.85 11.44
C MET A 372 -6.62 11.14 11.24
N GLN A 373 -7.59 11.21 10.33
CA GLN A 373 -8.38 12.44 10.12
C GLN A 373 -9.03 12.92 11.42
N SER A 374 -9.66 12.03 12.19
CA SER A 374 -10.39 12.36 13.41
C SER A 374 -9.59 12.19 14.69
N THR A 375 -8.56 11.35 14.66
CA THR A 375 -7.86 10.93 15.88
C THR A 375 -6.37 11.22 15.79
N ARG A 376 -5.77 11.62 16.93
CA ARG A 376 -4.32 11.48 17.14
C ARG A 376 -4.08 10.10 17.74
N VAL A 377 -3.64 9.16 16.91
CA VAL A 377 -3.23 7.82 17.35
C VAL A 377 -1.72 7.73 17.22
N SER A 378 -1.06 7.11 18.20
CA SER A 378 0.36 6.84 18.12
C SER A 378 0.67 5.66 17.20
N VAL A 379 1.89 5.62 16.65
CA VAL A 379 2.35 4.48 15.83
C VAL A 379 2.35 3.20 16.67
N SER A 380 2.71 3.27 17.95
CA SER A 380 2.65 2.14 18.88
C SER A 380 1.22 1.64 19.08
N GLU A 381 0.25 2.54 19.31
CA GLU A 381 -1.16 2.15 19.42
C GLU A 381 -1.67 1.53 18.11
N ILE A 382 -1.35 2.11 16.95
CA ILE A 382 -1.70 1.52 15.64
C ILE A 382 -1.16 0.09 15.54
N ARG A 383 0.12 -0.13 15.85
CA ARG A 383 0.74 -1.47 15.80
C ARG A 383 0.10 -2.43 16.79
N GLU A 384 -0.08 -2.02 18.04
CA GLU A 384 -0.73 -2.85 19.06
C GLU A 384 -2.11 -3.29 18.58
N TYR A 385 -2.89 -2.38 18.02
CA TYR A 385 -4.20 -2.69 17.49
C TYR A 385 -4.19 -3.64 16.30
N LEU A 386 -3.25 -3.45 15.37
CA LEU A 386 -3.08 -4.32 14.21
C LEU A 386 -2.53 -5.71 14.57
N THR A 387 -1.82 -5.86 15.69
CA THR A 387 -1.12 -7.10 16.07
C THR A 387 -1.76 -7.87 17.22
N ASN A 388 -2.64 -7.24 18.02
CA ASN A 388 -3.22 -7.86 19.21
C ASN A 388 -4.23 -8.97 18.85
N LYS A 389 -4.00 -10.18 19.40
CA LYS A 389 -4.80 -11.40 19.17
C LYS A 389 -6.21 -11.33 19.74
N LEU A 390 -6.42 -10.56 20.80
CA LEU A 390 -7.77 -10.27 21.33
C LEU A 390 -8.51 -9.23 20.50
N SER A 391 -7.84 -8.51 19.59
CA SER A 391 -8.48 -7.68 18.56
C SER A 391 -9.21 -8.48 17.47
N ILE A 392 -9.13 -9.82 17.52
CA ILE A 392 -10.10 -10.71 16.87
C ILE A 392 -11.52 -10.45 17.43
N HIS A 393 -11.63 -9.91 18.65
CA HIS A 393 -12.89 -9.64 19.36
C HIS A 393 -13.03 -8.28 20.07
N LEU A 394 -11.97 -7.49 20.34
CA LEU A 394 -12.08 -6.20 21.03
C LEU A 394 -11.18 -5.09 20.43
N PRO A 395 -11.74 -3.94 20.03
CA PRO A 395 -11.02 -2.88 19.33
C PRO A 395 -10.32 -1.85 20.25
N MET A 396 -9.32 -1.14 19.71
CA MET A 396 -8.79 0.09 20.31
C MET A 396 -9.90 1.16 20.35
N LEU A 397 -10.21 1.62 21.55
CA LEU A 397 -11.32 2.52 21.83
C LEU A 397 -11.03 3.94 21.35
N LEU A 398 -11.46 4.24 20.13
CA LEU A 398 -11.78 5.62 19.73
C LEU A 398 -13.13 5.96 20.34
N THR A 399 -13.12 6.76 21.40
CA THR A 399 -14.35 7.37 21.91
C THR A 399 -14.98 8.20 20.80
N ALA A 400 -16.24 7.88 20.50
CA ALA A 400 -17.16 8.46 19.52
C ALA A 400 -17.03 7.98 18.06
N GLY A 401 -17.78 6.92 17.74
CA GLY A 401 -18.43 6.77 16.43
C GLY A 401 -17.79 5.80 15.44
N GLU A 402 -17.71 4.53 15.84
CA GLU A 402 -17.77 3.28 15.04
C GLU A 402 -16.93 3.17 13.73
N SER A 403 -16.10 2.12 13.59
CA SER A 403 -15.75 1.39 12.34
C SER A 403 -14.67 0.32 12.65
N THR A 404 -14.65 -0.79 11.89
CA THR A 404 -13.80 -1.99 12.12
C THR A 404 -12.83 -2.28 10.94
N PRO A 405 -11.60 -2.79 11.15
CA PRO A 405 -10.61 -3.11 10.11
C PRO A 405 -10.19 -4.60 10.05
N PHE A 406 -9.18 -4.84 9.19
CA PHE A 406 -8.70 -6.08 8.59
C PHE A 406 -7.87 -7.03 9.51
N VAL A 407 -7.71 -8.26 8.98
CA VAL A 407 -7.09 -9.48 9.53
C VAL A 407 -5.65 -9.27 10.01
N THR A 408 -5.36 -9.75 11.24
CA THR A 408 -4.03 -9.75 11.87
C THR A 408 -3.18 -10.95 11.42
N SER A 409 -1.88 -10.94 11.73
CA SER A 409 -0.89 -11.84 11.12
C SER A 409 -0.86 -13.31 11.57
N ASP A 410 -1.57 -13.67 12.64
CA ASP A 410 -1.67 -15.06 13.12
C ASP A 410 -3.04 -15.67 12.80
N PHE A 411 -3.10 -16.43 11.70
CA PHE A 411 -4.32 -17.10 11.23
C PHE A 411 -4.63 -18.34 12.08
N VAL A 412 -5.74 -18.31 12.86
CA VAL A 412 -6.22 -19.48 13.62
C VAL A 412 -7.37 -20.16 12.88
N TYR A 413 -7.13 -21.41 12.49
CA TYR A 413 -8.03 -22.28 11.75
C TYR A 413 -9.28 -22.66 12.58
N TYR A 414 -10.41 -22.01 12.33
CA TYR A 414 -11.72 -22.52 12.77
C TYR A 414 -12.45 -23.18 11.58
N SER A 415 -12.26 -24.49 11.55
CA SER A 415 -12.98 -25.57 10.87
C SER A 415 -14.26 -25.20 10.09
N VAL A 416 -14.20 -25.45 8.79
CA VAL A 416 -15.28 -25.61 7.80
C VAL A 416 -16.55 -26.26 8.37
N PHE A 417 -16.43 -27.10 9.39
CA PHE A 417 -17.56 -27.75 10.08
C PHE A 417 -18.56 -26.77 10.69
N ILE A 418 -18.08 -25.70 11.34
CA ILE A 418 -18.96 -24.70 11.98
C ILE A 418 -19.74 -23.94 10.90
N ASP A 419 -19.08 -23.61 9.79
CA ASP A 419 -19.67 -22.90 8.65
C ASP A 419 -20.76 -23.72 7.95
N VAL A 420 -20.57 -25.05 7.82
CA VAL A 420 -21.57 -25.97 7.29
C VAL A 420 -22.81 -26.02 8.18
N CYS A 421 -22.64 -26.03 9.51
CA CYS A 421 -23.75 -26.05 10.46
C CYS A 421 -24.58 -24.76 10.40
N ILE A 422 -23.96 -23.58 10.30
CA ILE A 422 -24.68 -22.29 10.28
C ILE A 422 -25.56 -22.15 9.02
N VAL A 423 -25.15 -22.72 7.88
CA VAL A 423 -25.95 -22.67 6.63
C VAL A 423 -27.02 -23.75 6.59
N LEU A 424 -26.71 -24.97 7.03
CA LEU A 424 -27.67 -26.08 6.93
C LEU A 424 -28.78 -25.99 7.98
N CYS A 425 -28.50 -25.52 9.19
CA CYS A 425 -29.51 -25.48 10.26
C CYS A 425 -30.74 -24.60 9.91
N PRO A 426 -30.61 -23.37 9.39
CA PRO A 426 -31.76 -22.55 9.00
C PRO A 426 -32.54 -23.14 7.83
N ILE A 427 -31.85 -23.75 6.85
CA ILE A 427 -32.49 -24.39 5.69
C ILE A 427 -33.33 -25.58 6.16
N LEU A 428 -32.76 -26.44 7.00
CA LEU A 428 -33.46 -27.58 7.58
C LEU A 428 -34.66 -27.15 8.43
N LEU A 429 -34.51 -26.06 9.18
CA LEU A 429 -35.59 -25.49 10.01
C LEU A 429 -36.72 -24.91 9.13
N LEU A 430 -36.39 -24.28 8.00
CA LEU A 430 -37.38 -23.82 7.02
C LEU A 430 -38.14 -24.98 6.38
N PHE A 431 -37.44 -26.03 5.96
CA PHE A 431 -38.07 -27.26 5.43
C PHE A 431 -38.98 -27.93 6.46
N TRP A 432 -38.56 -27.96 7.72
CA TRP A 432 -39.35 -28.50 8.82
C TRP A 432 -40.64 -27.69 9.04
N LEU A 433 -40.56 -26.35 9.04
CA LEU A 433 -41.73 -25.48 9.16
C LEU A 433 -42.69 -25.63 7.97
N ILE A 434 -42.18 -25.76 6.74
CA ILE A 434 -42.99 -26.01 5.53
C ILE A 434 -43.71 -27.37 5.65
N SER A 435 -43.02 -28.40 6.16
CA SER A 435 -43.60 -29.73 6.39
C SER A 435 -44.75 -29.70 7.40
N ILE A 436 -44.60 -28.96 8.50
CA ILE A 436 -45.65 -28.75 9.50
C ILE A 436 -46.86 -28.04 8.89
N TYR A 437 -46.61 -26.96 8.13
CA TYR A 437 -47.68 -26.21 7.47
C TYR A 437 -48.47 -27.09 6.49
N TRP A 438 -47.78 -27.93 5.71
CA TRP A 438 -48.43 -28.88 4.79
C TRP A 438 -49.22 -29.98 5.51
N LYS A 439 -48.71 -30.49 6.64
CA LYS A 439 -49.45 -31.45 7.47
C LYS A 439 -50.70 -30.81 8.10
N SER A 440 -50.61 -29.55 8.52
CA SER A 440 -51.73 -28.82 9.12
C SER A 440 -52.83 -28.44 8.12
N ASN A 441 -52.50 -28.32 6.83
CA ASN A 441 -53.43 -27.89 5.77
C ASN A 441 -54.00 -29.03 4.91
N LYS A 442 -53.68 -30.29 5.20
CA LYS A 442 -54.45 -31.42 4.67
C LYS A 442 -55.80 -31.48 5.40
N LYS A 443 -56.79 -30.74 4.89
CA LYS A 443 -58.21 -31.06 5.14
C LYS A 443 -58.53 -32.39 4.48
N ASP A 444 -58.98 -33.35 5.28
CA ASP A 444 -59.51 -34.64 4.81
C ASP A 444 -60.62 -34.41 3.76
N PRO A 445 -60.52 -34.97 2.55
CA PRO A 445 -61.57 -34.85 1.54
C PRO A 445 -62.77 -35.78 1.80
N PHE A 446 -62.81 -36.52 2.92
CA PHE A 446 -63.86 -37.50 3.23
C PHE A 446 -64.73 -37.11 4.44
N VAL A 447 -65.48 -36.01 4.32
CA VAL A 447 -66.69 -35.81 5.14
C VAL A 447 -67.91 -35.97 4.24
N LYS A 448 -68.47 -37.19 4.25
CA LYS A 448 -69.72 -37.57 3.56
C LYS A 448 -70.86 -36.60 3.91
N HIS A 449 -71.37 -35.87 2.92
CA HIS A 449 -72.72 -35.33 2.94
C HIS A 449 -73.73 -36.51 2.93
N LYS A 450 -74.31 -36.83 4.09
CA LYS A 450 -75.57 -37.60 4.15
C LYS A 450 -76.72 -36.62 3.87
N SER A 451 -77.17 -36.55 2.62
CA SER A 451 -78.47 -35.94 2.29
C SER A 451 -79.57 -37.01 2.29
N ARG A 452 -80.63 -36.73 3.06
CA ARG A 452 -81.92 -37.42 3.05
C ARG A 452 -82.67 -37.15 1.74
N LYS A 453 -83.32 -38.17 1.19
CA LYS A 453 -84.74 -38.21 0.71
C LYS A 453 -84.99 -39.61 0.09
N LYS A 454 -85.68 -40.54 0.76
CA LYS A 454 -87.14 -40.79 0.77
C LYS A 454 -87.79 -40.92 -0.63
N SER A 455 -88.07 -42.18 -0.97
CA SER A 455 -89.29 -42.77 -1.57
C SER A 455 -89.96 -42.16 -2.81
N SER A 456 -90.18 -43.00 -3.83
CA SER A 456 -91.54 -43.35 -4.30
C SER A 456 -91.52 -44.54 -5.26
N VAL A 457 -92.35 -45.54 -4.89
CA VAL A 457 -93.07 -46.58 -5.67
C VAL A 457 -92.28 -47.55 -6.53
#